data_AF-A0A1G2KVS1-F1
#
_entry.id   AF-A0A1G2KVS1-F1
#
_cell.length_a   1.000
_cell.length_b   1.000
_cell.length_c   1.000
_cell.angle_alpha   90.00
_cell.angle_beta   90.00
_cell.angle_gamma   90.00
#
_symmetry.space_group_name_H-M   'P 1'
#
loop_
_entity.id
_entity.type
_entity.pdbx_description
1 polymer ?
#
loop_
_entity_poly.entity_id
_entity_poly.type
_entity_poly.pdbx_seq_one_letter_code
_entity_poly.pdbx_strand_id
1 'polypeptide(L)'
;MSVIKHKSQRVAVFMDVQNMYHSAKNLFHARVNFKEILKAAVAGRQLIRAIAYVIKTESGEEKNFFEALTSMGVETKVKDLQIFAGGTKKADWDVGMAIDAIFLAEKVDAIVLVTGDGDFVPLVEYLKGGRAQAEVIAFGRSASQRLKEAADDFIDLGEDPRYLLKARRAQE
;
A
#
# COMPACT_ATOMS: atom_id res chain seq x y z
N MET A 1 18.42 -9.96 5.95
CA MET A 1 18.36 -11.42 5.68
C MET A 1 17.21 -11.66 4.72
N SER A 2 17.29 -12.62 3.80
CA SER A 2 16.17 -12.93 2.90
C SER A 2 15.00 -13.48 3.72
N VAL A 3 13.84 -12.82 3.67
CA VAL A 3 12.62 -13.32 4.30
C VAL A 3 12.14 -14.57 3.58
N ILE A 4 11.64 -15.56 4.33
CA ILE A 4 11.15 -16.81 3.74
C ILE A 4 9.64 -16.69 3.50
N LYS A 5 9.20 -16.85 2.24
CA LYS A 5 7.79 -16.82 1.85
C LYS A 5 7.30 -18.23 1.52
N HIS A 6 6.51 -18.83 2.40
CA HIS A 6 5.91 -20.14 2.17
C HIS A 6 4.55 -20.01 1.49
N LYS A 7 4.24 -20.84 0.49
CA LYS A 7 2.97 -20.78 -0.27
C LYS A 7 1.71 -20.89 0.60
N SER A 8 1.80 -21.57 1.74
CA SER A 8 0.68 -21.74 2.68
C SER A 8 0.49 -20.56 3.64
N GLN A 9 1.40 -19.58 3.66
CA GLN A 9 1.21 -18.39 4.49
C GLN A 9 -0.06 -17.66 4.07
N ARG A 10 -0.81 -17.23 5.06
CA ARG A 10 -1.95 -16.33 4.93
C ARG A 10 -1.41 -14.91 4.92
N VAL A 11 -1.80 -14.12 3.93
CA VAL A 11 -1.31 -12.74 3.77
C VAL A 11 -2.48 -11.75 3.75
N ALA A 12 -2.31 -10.62 4.45
CA ALA A 12 -3.15 -9.45 4.28
C ALA A 12 -2.33 -8.28 3.71
N VAL A 13 -2.95 -7.52 2.81
CA VAL A 13 -2.31 -6.42 2.08
C VAL A 13 -3.05 -5.11 2.36
N PHE A 14 -2.31 -4.08 2.74
CA PHE A 14 -2.85 -2.76 3.06
C PHE A 14 -2.20 -1.72 2.15
N MET A 15 -3.00 -1.02 1.37
CA MET A 15 -2.50 -0.13 0.33
C MET A 15 -2.85 1.32 0.63
N ASP A 16 -1.82 2.12 0.89
CA ASP A 16 -1.94 3.57 0.93
C ASP A 16 -1.90 4.11 -0.51
N VAL A 17 -3.10 4.31 -1.05
CA VAL A 17 -3.26 4.72 -2.45
C VAL A 17 -2.72 6.12 -2.67
N GLN A 18 -2.89 7.03 -1.71
CA GLN A 18 -2.42 8.41 -1.81
C GLN A 18 -0.89 8.47 -1.82
N ASN A 19 -0.22 7.78 -0.90
CA ASN A 19 1.24 7.73 -0.85
C ASN A 19 1.82 7.17 -2.16
N MET A 20 1.27 6.05 -2.65
CA MET A 20 1.73 5.44 -3.91
C MET A 20 1.51 6.33 -5.13
N TYR A 21 0.37 7.01 -5.24
CA TYR A 21 0.12 7.94 -6.35
C TYR A 21 1.07 9.14 -6.33
N HIS A 22 1.29 9.74 -5.17
CA HIS A 22 2.22 10.87 -5.05
C HIS A 22 3.64 10.45 -5.42
N SER A 23 4.12 9.32 -4.92
CA SER A 23 5.44 8.80 -5.25
C SER A 23 5.61 8.50 -6.74
N ALA A 24 4.66 7.79 -7.36
CA ALA A 24 4.73 7.45 -8.78
C ALA A 24 4.69 8.70 -9.69
N LYS A 25 3.84 9.67 -9.34
CA LYS A 25 3.72 10.93 -10.10
C LYS A 25 4.99 11.77 -10.01
N ASN A 26 5.57 11.88 -8.82
CA ASN A 26 6.74 12.73 -8.57
C ASN A 26 8.03 12.11 -9.10
N LEU A 27 8.19 10.79 -8.97
CA LEU A 27 9.43 10.10 -9.34
C LEU A 27 9.45 9.65 -10.82
N PHE A 28 8.30 9.27 -11.37
CA PHE A 28 8.22 8.60 -12.68
C PHE A 28 7.21 9.22 -13.64
N HIS A 29 6.48 10.27 -13.23
CA HIS A 29 5.41 10.89 -14.02
C HIS A 29 4.39 9.88 -14.58
N ALA A 30 4.12 8.82 -13.82
CA ALA A 30 3.30 7.69 -14.23
C ALA A 30 2.21 7.37 -13.19
N ARG A 31 1.25 6.53 -13.58
CA ARG A 31 0.24 5.99 -12.67
C ARG A 31 0.68 4.64 -12.12
N VAL A 32 0.23 4.31 -10.92
CA VAL A 32 0.54 3.05 -10.24
C VAL A 32 -0.24 1.89 -10.84
N ASN A 33 0.41 0.75 -11.03
CA ASN A 33 -0.22 -0.51 -11.43
C ASN A 33 -0.49 -1.41 -10.21
N PHE A 34 -1.59 -1.13 -9.49
CA PHE A 34 -1.96 -1.87 -8.26
C PHE A 34 -2.19 -3.37 -8.49
N LYS A 35 -2.48 -3.80 -9.73
CA LYS A 35 -2.62 -5.22 -10.07
C LYS A 35 -1.30 -5.97 -9.91
N GLU A 36 -0.21 -5.41 -10.45
CA GLU A 36 1.10 -6.04 -10.36
C GLU A 36 1.67 -5.91 -8.94
N ILE A 37 1.37 -4.82 -8.24
CA ILE A 37 1.72 -4.66 -6.81
C ILE A 37 1.02 -5.73 -5.97
N LEU A 38 -0.29 -5.95 -6.15
CA LEU A 38 -1.01 -6.99 -5.42
C LEU A 38 -0.42 -8.37 -5.69
N LYS A 39 -0.06 -8.68 -6.93
CA LYS A 39 0.60 -9.94 -7.28
C LYS A 39 1.96 -10.10 -6.57
N ALA A 40 2.76 -9.05 -6.54
CA ALA A 40 4.05 -9.05 -5.85
C ALA A 40 3.88 -9.18 -4.33
N ALA A 41 2.90 -8.49 -3.74
CA ALA A 41 2.53 -8.60 -2.33
C ALA A 41 2.10 -10.02 -1.96
N VAL A 42 1.27 -10.64 -2.79
CA VAL A 42 0.79 -12.00 -2.52
C VAL A 42 1.90 -13.03 -2.72
N ALA A 43 2.75 -12.88 -3.73
CA ALA A 43 3.89 -13.78 -4.01
C ALA A 43 3.50 -15.28 -4.04
N GLY A 44 2.30 -15.60 -4.56
CA GLY A 44 1.78 -16.96 -4.63
C GLY A 44 1.30 -17.57 -3.30
N ARG A 45 1.14 -16.74 -2.26
CA ARG A 45 0.59 -17.09 -0.94
C ARG A 45 -0.94 -17.02 -0.91
N GLN A 46 -1.54 -17.39 0.22
CA GLN A 46 -2.99 -17.33 0.41
C GLN A 46 -3.43 -15.91 0.79
N LEU A 47 -3.96 -15.15 -0.16
CA LEU A 47 -4.53 -13.83 0.12
C LEU A 47 -5.80 -13.97 0.96
N ILE A 48 -5.78 -13.46 2.20
CA ILE A 48 -6.94 -13.44 3.10
C ILE A 48 -7.74 -12.15 2.95
N ARG A 49 -7.04 -11.01 2.84
CA ARG A 49 -7.68 -9.71 2.65
C ARG A 49 -6.75 -8.71 1.98
N ALA A 50 -7.27 -7.89 1.08
CA ALA A 50 -6.58 -6.74 0.55
C ALA A 50 -7.47 -5.50 0.76
N ILE A 51 -6.92 -4.44 1.33
CA ILE A 51 -7.65 -3.19 1.62
C ILE A 51 -6.86 -2.04 1.00
N ALA A 52 -7.52 -1.24 0.17
CA ALA A 52 -7.02 0.00 -0.38
C ALA A 52 -7.67 1.19 0.33
N TYR A 53 -6.83 2.06 0.88
CA TYR A 53 -7.21 3.27 1.59
C TYR A 53 -7.14 4.45 0.63
N VAL A 54 -8.31 5.03 0.33
CA VAL A 54 -8.44 6.09 -0.68
C VAL A 54 -9.03 7.34 -0.06
N ILE A 55 -8.50 8.48 -0.47
CA ILE A 55 -9.05 9.79 -0.16
C ILE A 55 -9.85 10.25 -1.36
N LYS A 56 -11.11 10.60 -1.13
CA LYS A 56 -12.00 11.04 -2.19
C LYS A 56 -11.55 12.40 -2.73
N THR A 57 -11.32 12.47 -4.04
CA THR A 57 -11.11 13.74 -4.75
C THR A 57 -12.43 14.38 -5.18
N GLU A 58 -12.44 15.71 -5.26
CA GLU A 58 -13.62 16.50 -5.63
C GLU A 58 -14.08 16.25 -7.08
N SER A 59 -13.20 15.72 -7.95
CA SER A 59 -13.49 15.49 -9.37
C SER A 59 -14.37 14.26 -9.65
N GLY A 60 -14.52 13.33 -8.71
CA GLY A 60 -15.39 12.14 -8.86
C GLY A 60 -14.90 11.11 -9.91
N GLU A 61 -13.71 11.29 -10.47
CA GLU A 61 -13.13 10.41 -11.51
C GLU A 61 -12.67 9.03 -10.99
N GLU A 62 -12.83 8.76 -9.69
CA GLU A 62 -12.32 7.56 -9.02
C GLU A 62 -13.19 6.32 -9.23
N LYS A 63 -14.40 6.44 -9.79
CA LYS A 63 -15.33 5.31 -9.91
C LYS A 63 -14.73 4.13 -10.67
N ASN A 64 -14.13 4.39 -11.84
CA ASN A 64 -13.47 3.35 -12.65
C ASN A 64 -12.27 2.72 -11.91
N PHE A 65 -11.58 3.50 -11.07
CA PHE A 65 -10.48 3.01 -10.26
C PHE A 65 -10.97 2.09 -9.14
N PHE A 66 -12.05 2.46 -8.44
CA PHE A 66 -12.68 1.61 -7.42
C PHE A 66 -13.23 0.31 -7.98
N GLU A 67 -13.88 0.37 -9.15
CA GLU A 67 -14.37 -0.82 -9.85
C GLU A 67 -13.20 -1.74 -10.23
N ALA A 68 -12.09 -1.19 -10.72
CA ALA A 68 -10.89 -1.96 -11.02
C ALA A 68 -10.31 -2.63 -9.76
N LEU A 69 -10.18 -1.92 -8.63
CA LEU A 69 -9.71 -2.49 -7.36
C LEU A 69 -10.62 -3.63 -6.89
N THR A 70 -11.93 -3.40 -6.90
CA THR A 70 -12.94 -4.38 -6.46
C THR A 70 -12.91 -5.63 -7.35
N SER A 71 -12.75 -5.47 -8.67
CA SER A 71 -12.63 -6.60 -9.61
C SER A 71 -11.40 -7.48 -9.36
N MET A 72 -10.38 -6.95 -8.67
CA MET A 72 -9.18 -7.68 -8.28
C MET A 72 -9.28 -8.28 -6.86
N GLY A 73 -10.42 -8.16 -6.20
CA GLY A 73 -10.62 -8.64 -4.82
C GLY A 73 -10.03 -7.72 -3.75
N VAL A 74 -9.85 -6.42 -4.06
CA VAL A 74 -9.38 -5.41 -3.12
C VAL A 74 -10.56 -4.62 -2.58
N GLU A 75 -10.77 -4.66 -1.27
CA GLU A 75 -11.74 -3.83 -0.56
C GLU A 75 -11.29 -2.37 -0.59
N THR A 76 -12.22 -1.43 -0.72
CA THR A 76 -11.92 0.00 -0.73
C THR A 76 -12.48 0.68 0.51
N LYS A 77 -11.63 1.40 1.24
CA LYS A 77 -12.03 2.28 2.34
C LYS A 77 -11.81 3.72 1.92
N VAL A 78 -12.90 4.48 1.81
CA VAL A 78 -12.89 5.85 1.30
C VAL A 78 -13.11 6.83 2.45
N LYS A 79 -12.28 7.86 2.55
CA LYS A 79 -12.41 8.96 3.52
C LYS A 79 -12.58 10.27 2.78
N ASP A 80 -13.54 11.06 3.24
CA ASP A 80 -13.73 12.42 2.74
C ASP A 80 -12.62 13.33 3.24
N LEU A 81 -12.22 14.30 2.40
CA LEU A 81 -11.27 15.34 2.77
C LEU A 81 -11.86 16.18 3.91
N GLN A 82 -11.28 16.07 5.12
CA GLN A 82 -11.73 16.88 6.25
C GLN A 82 -11.01 18.23 6.24
N ILE A 83 -11.80 19.30 6.12
CA ILE A 83 -11.35 20.69 6.24
C ILE A 83 -11.69 21.16 7.65
N PHE A 84 -10.67 21.40 8.46
CA PHE A 84 -10.84 21.90 9.81
C PHE A 84 -11.07 23.43 9.80
N ALA A 85 -11.68 23.95 10.87
CA ALA A 85 -12.02 25.37 11.00
C ALA A 85 -10.83 26.34 10.84
N GLY A 86 -9.59 25.85 11.00
CA GLY A 86 -8.35 26.61 10.75
C GLY A 86 -7.79 26.49 9.33
N GLY A 87 -8.52 25.89 8.37
CA GLY A 87 -8.06 25.68 6.99
C GLY A 87 -7.12 24.48 6.81
N THR A 88 -6.70 23.82 7.90
CA THR A 88 -5.92 22.58 7.82
C THR A 88 -6.75 21.47 7.20
N LYS A 89 -6.23 20.88 6.14
CA LYS A 89 -6.81 19.70 5.49
C LYS A 89 -6.10 18.46 6.05
N LYS A 90 -6.83 17.57 6.72
CA LYS A 90 -6.31 16.22 7.04
C LYS A 90 -7.05 15.18 6.23
N ALA A 91 -6.26 14.38 5.52
CA ALA A 91 -6.74 13.27 4.74
C ALA A 91 -5.65 12.21 4.65
N ASP A 92 -5.15 11.77 5.81
CA ASP A 92 -4.39 10.53 5.91
C ASP A 92 -5.31 9.40 6.40
N TRP A 93 -4.91 8.17 6.08
CA TRP A 93 -5.53 6.95 6.58
C TRP A 93 -4.66 6.27 7.63
N ASP A 94 -3.61 6.92 8.12
CA ASP A 94 -2.50 6.24 8.80
C ASP A 94 -2.94 5.48 10.03
N VAL A 95 -3.73 6.15 10.88
CA VAL A 95 -4.31 5.55 12.08
C VAL A 95 -5.26 4.40 11.72
N GLY A 96 -6.13 4.60 10.73
CA GLY A 96 -7.11 3.57 10.33
C GLY A 96 -6.41 2.33 9.77
N MET A 97 -5.44 2.54 8.88
CA MET A 97 -4.64 1.47 8.30
C MET A 97 -3.84 0.71 9.36
N ALA A 98 -3.25 1.40 10.33
CA ALA A 98 -2.52 0.77 11.42
C ALA A 98 -3.43 -0.09 12.30
N ILE A 99 -4.62 0.40 12.67
CA ILE A 99 -5.59 -0.36 13.47
C ILE A 99 -6.07 -1.62 12.73
N ASP A 100 -6.41 -1.50 11.45
CA ASP A 100 -6.83 -2.63 10.64
C ASP A 100 -5.72 -3.69 10.49
N ALA A 101 -4.46 -3.24 10.31
CA ALA A 101 -3.30 -4.12 10.23
C ALA A 101 -3.06 -4.90 11.53
N ILE A 102 -3.15 -4.22 12.68
CA ILE A 102 -3.04 -4.85 14.00
C ILE A 102 -4.12 -5.93 14.18
N PHE A 103 -5.37 -5.60 13.86
CA PHE A 103 -6.48 -6.54 14.03
C PHE A 103 -6.36 -7.77 13.12
N LEU A 104 -5.88 -7.59 11.89
CA LEU A 104 -5.72 -8.70 10.94
C LEU A 104 -4.46 -9.52 11.19
N ALA A 105 -3.43 -8.96 11.84
CA ALA A 105 -2.22 -9.69 12.20
C ALA A 105 -2.48 -10.92 13.08
N GLU A 106 -3.57 -10.94 13.85
CA GLU A 106 -3.98 -12.13 14.62
C GLU A 106 -4.50 -13.29 13.75
N LYS A 107 -4.81 -13.03 12.48
CA LYS A 107 -5.48 -13.96 11.56
C LYS A 107 -4.63 -14.35 10.35
N VAL A 108 -3.47 -13.74 10.18
CA VAL A 108 -2.59 -13.95 9.03
C VAL A 108 -1.16 -14.15 9.49
N ASP A 109 -0.34 -14.72 8.62
CA ASP A 109 1.05 -15.03 8.93
C ASP A 109 1.99 -13.93 8.41
N ALA A 110 1.52 -13.13 7.44
CA ALA A 110 2.24 -11.98 6.89
C ALA A 110 1.30 -10.78 6.65
N ILE A 111 1.82 -9.59 6.95
CA ILE A 111 1.21 -8.30 6.66
C ILE A 111 2.09 -7.60 5.64
N VAL A 112 1.49 -7.13 4.55
CA VAL A 112 2.18 -6.33 3.52
C VAL A 112 1.63 -4.91 3.54
N LEU A 113 2.48 -3.95 3.90
CA LEU A 113 2.17 -2.52 3.85
C LEU A 113 2.67 -1.94 2.53
N VAL A 114 1.76 -1.48 1.69
CA VAL A 114 2.09 -0.77 0.45
C VAL A 114 2.07 0.73 0.73
N THR A 115 3.16 1.20 1.36
CA THR A 115 3.40 2.61 1.70
C THR A 115 4.90 2.85 1.92
N GLY A 116 5.37 4.04 1.57
CA GLY A 116 6.72 4.50 1.88
C GLY A 116 6.81 5.34 3.17
N ASP A 117 5.69 5.54 3.87
CA ASP A 117 5.61 6.48 5.00
C ASP A 117 6.30 5.95 6.26
N GLY A 118 7.22 6.76 6.81
CA GLY A 118 7.98 6.44 8.01
C GLY A 118 7.14 6.36 9.28
N ASP A 119 5.93 6.93 9.29
CA ASP A 119 5.04 6.89 10.44
C ASP A 119 4.51 5.48 10.76
N PHE A 120 4.68 4.52 9.83
CA PHE A 120 4.37 3.10 10.05
C PHE A 120 5.51 2.30 10.70
N VAL A 121 6.68 2.89 10.98
CA VAL A 121 7.77 2.17 11.68
C VAL A 121 7.30 1.53 12.99
N PRO A 122 6.57 2.22 13.90
CA PRO A 122 6.07 1.60 15.12
C PRO A 122 5.13 0.42 14.87
N LEU A 123 4.31 0.47 13.81
CA LEU A 123 3.46 -0.64 13.42
C LEU A 123 4.29 -1.85 12.97
N VAL A 124 5.30 -1.63 12.13
CA VAL A 124 6.21 -2.69 11.65
C VAL A 124 6.92 -3.36 12.83
N GLU A 125 7.47 -2.58 13.76
CA GLU A 125 8.12 -3.10 14.96
C GLU A 125 7.14 -3.91 15.84
N TYR A 126 5.91 -3.42 16.00
CA TYR A 126 4.87 -4.12 16.75
C TYR A 126 4.50 -5.48 16.12
N LEU A 127 4.38 -5.55 14.80
CA LEU A 127 4.06 -6.78 14.06
C LEU A 127 5.18 -7.81 14.18
N LYS A 128 6.44 -7.36 14.06
CA LYS A 128 7.65 -8.17 14.19
C LYS A 128 7.85 -8.81 15.56
N GLY A 129 7.21 -8.25 16.60
CA GLY A 129 7.18 -8.81 17.95
C GLY A 129 6.46 -10.16 18.09
N GLY A 130 6.44 -11.00 17.05
CA GLY A 130 5.88 -12.35 17.04
C GLY A 130 4.45 -12.48 16.53
N ARG A 131 3.89 -11.45 15.86
CA ARG A 131 2.49 -11.45 15.41
C ARG A 131 2.36 -11.89 13.96
N ALA A 132 3.10 -11.24 13.08
CA ALA A 132 3.13 -11.55 11.66
C ALA A 132 4.46 -11.06 11.06
N GLN A 133 4.89 -11.68 9.97
CA GLN A 133 5.96 -11.16 9.14
C GLN A 133 5.53 -9.80 8.56
N ALA A 134 6.33 -8.75 8.77
CA ALA A 134 6.00 -7.39 8.35
C ALA A 134 6.79 -7.02 7.08
N GLU A 135 6.11 -7.00 5.95
CA GLU A 135 6.70 -6.67 4.65
C GLU A 135 6.26 -5.28 4.20
N VAL A 136 7.13 -4.58 3.50
CA VAL A 136 6.85 -3.25 2.95
C VAL A 136 7.08 -3.25 1.45
N ILE A 137 6.17 -2.61 0.71
CA ILE A 137 6.31 -2.38 -0.73
C ILE A 137 6.15 -0.89 -1.00
N ALA A 138 7.15 -0.27 -1.60
CA ALA A 138 7.10 1.15 -1.91
C ALA A 138 8.08 1.52 -3.02
N PHE A 139 8.00 2.75 -3.52
CA PHE A 139 9.09 3.33 -4.32
C PHE A 139 10.23 3.70 -3.38
N GLY A 140 11.34 2.97 -3.45
CA GLY A 140 12.45 3.09 -2.50
C GLY A 140 13.06 4.48 -2.45
N ARG A 141 13.06 5.23 -3.57
CA ARG A 141 13.51 6.63 -3.61
C ARG A 141 12.68 7.59 -2.76
N SER A 142 11.39 7.29 -2.52
CA SER A 142 10.50 8.11 -1.67
C SER A 142 10.24 7.50 -0.29
N ALA A 143 10.64 6.25 -0.06
CA ALA A 143 10.35 5.54 1.17
C ALA A 143 11.33 5.90 2.29
N SER A 144 10.81 6.02 3.51
CA SER A 144 11.61 6.24 4.71
C SER A 144 12.69 5.17 4.88
N GLN A 145 13.93 5.60 5.09
CA GLN A 145 15.04 4.67 5.31
C GLN A 145 14.82 3.80 6.55
N ARG A 146 14.28 4.38 7.62
CA ARG A 146 13.94 3.65 8.85
C ARG A 146 12.87 2.59 8.61
N LEU A 147 11.89 2.87 7.75
CA LEU A 147 10.85 1.89 7.40
C LEU A 147 11.46 0.68 6.67
N LYS A 148 12.37 0.92 5.72
CA LYS A 148 13.08 -0.16 5.01
C LYS A 148 13.89 -1.02 5.96
N GLU A 149 14.58 -0.41 6.91
CA GLU A 149 15.41 -1.09 7.90
C GLU A 149 14.56 -1.86 8.93
N ALA A 150 13.40 -1.32 9.29
CA ALA A 150 12.48 -1.95 10.23
C ALA A 150 11.77 -3.17 9.63
N ALA A 151 11.43 -3.16 8.34
CA ALA A 151 10.69 -4.24 7.68
C ALA A 151 11.47 -5.57 7.66
N ASP A 152 10.75 -6.70 7.65
CA ASP A 152 11.35 -8.03 7.44
C ASP A 152 11.71 -8.25 5.98
N ASP A 153 10.97 -7.64 5.06
CA ASP A 153 11.22 -7.62 3.63
C ASP A 153 10.80 -6.27 3.04
N PHE A 154 11.54 -5.81 2.04
CA PHE A 154 11.24 -4.57 1.32
C PHE A 154 11.32 -4.80 -0.19
N ILE A 155 10.22 -4.53 -0.90
CA ILE A 155 10.19 -4.57 -2.37
C ILE A 155 10.21 -3.14 -2.89
N ASP A 156 11.26 -2.79 -3.63
CA ASP A 156 11.36 -1.51 -4.32
C ASP A 156 10.62 -1.54 -5.67
N LEU A 157 9.50 -0.83 -5.74
CA LEU A 157 8.70 -0.67 -6.96
C LEU A 157 9.45 0.08 -8.06
N GLY A 158 10.48 0.85 -7.73
CA GLY A 158 11.28 1.60 -8.68
C GLY A 158 12.24 0.73 -9.50
N GLU A 159 12.48 -0.52 -9.09
CA GLU A 159 13.40 -1.43 -9.79
C GLU A 159 12.77 -2.11 -11.01
N ASP A 160 11.43 -2.18 -11.07
CA ASP A 160 10.73 -2.83 -12.18
C ASP A 160 9.59 -1.95 -12.73
N PRO A 161 9.63 -1.56 -14.02
CA PRO A 161 8.63 -0.69 -14.60
C PRO A 161 7.22 -1.31 -14.70
N ARG A 162 7.04 -2.62 -14.47
CA ARG A 162 5.71 -3.26 -14.50
C ARG A 162 4.74 -2.69 -13.45
N TYR A 163 5.28 -2.14 -12.37
CA TYR A 163 4.51 -1.52 -11.29
C TYR A 163 3.97 -0.13 -11.66
N LEU A 164 4.33 0.37 -12.84
CA LEU A 164 3.85 1.61 -13.41
C LEU A 164 3.01 1.31 -14.65
N LEU A 165 1.87 1.98 -14.76
CA LEU A 165 1.09 2.01 -15.99
C LEU A 165 1.81 2.95 -16.96
N LYS A 166 2.19 2.44 -18.14
CA LYS A 166 2.73 3.28 -19.21
C LYS A 166 1.73 4.39 -19.51
N ALA A 167 2.21 5.64 -19.58
CA ALA A 167 1.40 6.72 -20.09
C ALA A 167 0.92 6.32 -21.50
N ARG A 168 -0.39 6.34 -21.76
CA ARG A 168 -0.89 6.33 -23.13
C ARG A 168 -0.22 7.53 -23.80
N ARG A 169 0.64 7.29 -24.80
CA ARG A 169 1.01 8.37 -25.72
C ARG A 169 -0.31 8.93 -26.23
N ALA A 170 -0.57 10.21 -25.95
CA ALA A 170 -1.59 10.92 -26.70
C ALA A 170 -1.23 10.72 -28.18
N GLN A 171 -2.11 10.07 -28.93
CA GLN A 171 -1.98 10.07 -30.38
C GLN A 171 -2.19 11.52 -30.80
N GLU A 172 -1.10 12.17 -31.20
CA GLU A 172 -1.14 13.38 -32.05
C GLU A 172 -1.63 13.00 -33.45
#